data_AF-A0AAU0T2C1-F1
#
_entry.id   AF-A0AAU0T2C1-F1
#
_cell.length_a   1.000
_cell.length_b   1.000
_cell.length_c   1.000
_cell.angle_alpha   90.00
_cell.angle_beta   90.00
_cell.angle_gamma   90.00
#
_symmetry.space_group_name_H-M   'P 1'
#
loop_
_entity.id
_entity.type
_entity.pdbx_description
1 polymer ?
#
loop_
_entity_poly.entity_id
_entity_poly.type
_entity_poly.pdbx_seq_one_letter_code
_entity_poly.pdbx_strand_id
1 'polypeptide(L)' 'MSTDIARARMISELTKLAEEFQSTAAGLGELRIAEGMMDAETKELIDRLLYTSSRLMDLAGEAE' A
#
# COMPACT_ATOMS: atom_id res chain seq x y z
N MET A 1 -28.01 -11.13 1.19
CA MET A 1 -26.53 -11.16 1.16
C MET A 1 -26.05 -10.82 2.56
N SER A 2 -25.28 -11.70 3.23
CA SER A 2 -24.89 -11.48 4.65
C SER A 2 -23.87 -10.35 4.76
N THR A 3 -23.99 -9.52 5.79
CA THR A 3 -23.05 -8.45 6.15
C THR A 3 -21.61 -8.98 6.35
N ASP A 4 -21.48 -10.22 6.79
CA ASP A 4 -20.17 -10.85 7.04
C ASP A 4 -19.41 -11.13 5.75
N ILE A 5 -20.13 -11.49 4.67
CA ILE A 5 -19.53 -11.70 3.35
C ILE A 5 -19.04 -10.37 2.77
N ALA A 6 -19.80 -9.29 2.98
CA ALA A 6 -19.40 -7.96 2.53
C ALA A 6 -18.17 -7.45 3.29
N ARG A 7 -18.10 -7.69 4.61
CA ARG A 7 -16.95 -7.36 5.46
C ARG A 7 -15.70 -8.15 5.05
N ALA A 8 -15.80 -9.47 4.90
CA ALA A 8 -14.67 -10.30 4.49
C ALA A 8 -14.13 -9.89 3.10
N ARG A 9 -15.01 -9.52 2.17
CA ARG A 9 -14.61 -8.98 0.88
C ARG A 9 -13.91 -7.63 1.02
N MET A 10 -14.42 -6.73 1.85
CA MET A 10 -13.79 -5.43 2.11
C MET A 10 -12.37 -5.60 2.67
N ILE A 11 -12.19 -6.45 3.68
CA ILE A 11 -10.87 -6.78 4.24
C ILE A 11 -9.93 -7.28 3.14
N SER A 12 -10.38 -8.27 2.36
CA SER A 12 -9.55 -8.82 1.27
C SER A 12 -9.13 -7.78 0.24
N GLU A 13 -10.00 -6.83 -0.10
CA GLU A 13 -9.67 -5.80 -1.10
C GLU A 13 -8.75 -4.72 -0.52
N LEU A 14 -8.92 -4.35 0.76
CA LEU A 14 -8.02 -3.44 1.46
C LEU A 14 -6.61 -4.02 1.58
N THR A 15 -6.50 -5.31 1.94
CA THR A 15 -5.20 -6.00 2.04
C THR A 15 -4.50 -6.05 0.69
N LYS A 16 -5.20 -6.43 -0.39
CA LYS A 16 -4.62 -6.43 -1.75
C LYS A 16 -4.12 -5.04 -2.16
N LEU A 17 -4.92 -4.01 -1.90
CA LEU A 17 -4.53 -2.64 -2.25
C LEU A 17 -3.28 -2.20 -1.46
N ALA A 18 -3.17 -2.60 -0.20
CA ALA A 18 -1.98 -2.33 0.61
C ALA A 18 -0.72 -3.01 0.03
N GLU A 19 -0.85 -4.27 -0.39
CA GLU A 19 0.23 -5.04 -1.03
C GLU A 19 0.67 -4.41 -2.36
N GLU A 20 -0.28 -3.97 -3.18
CA GLU A 20 0.00 -3.26 -4.45
C GLU A 20 0.78 -1.96 -4.23
N PHE A 21 0.40 -1.18 -3.21
CA PHE A 21 1.12 0.06 -2.86
C PHE A 21 2.53 -0.23 -2.35
N GLN A 22 2.70 -1.29 -1.54
CA GLN A 22 4.01 -1.69 -1.05
C GLN A 22 4.92 -2.18 -2.19
N SER A 23 4.38 -2.97 -3.11
CA SER A 23 5.09 -3.43 -4.31
C SER A 23 5.51 -2.27 -5.21
N THR A 24 4.59 -1.31 -5.44
CA THR A 24 4.89 -0.10 -6.22
C THR A 24 5.98 0.74 -5.57
N ALA A 25 5.92 0.94 -4.25
CA ALA A 25 6.94 1.67 -3.50
C ALA A 25 8.31 0.98 -3.59
N ALA A 26 8.36 -0.35 -3.52
CA ALA A 26 9.59 -1.12 -3.68
C ALA A 26 10.19 -0.94 -5.09
N GLY A 27 9.37 -1.10 -6.14
CA GLY A 27 9.83 -0.93 -7.52
C GLY A 27 10.33 0.49 -7.82
N LEU A 28 9.65 1.52 -7.31
CA LEU A 28 10.13 2.90 -7.40
C LEU A 28 11.44 3.10 -6.63
N GLY A 29 11.59 2.47 -5.47
CA GLY A 29 12.84 2.49 -4.69
C GLY A 29 14.01 1.88 -5.45
N GLU A 30 13.80 0.75 -6.11
CA GLU A 30 14.82 0.08 -6.95
C GLU A 30 15.20 0.94 -8.16
N LEU A 31 14.22 1.48 -8.88
CA LEU A 31 14.46 2.38 -10.02
C LEU A 31 15.26 3.61 -9.59
N ARG A 32 14.85 4.24 -8.48
CA ARG A 32 15.53 5.40 -7.92
C ARG A 32 17.01 5.11 -7.62
N ILE A 33 17.30 3.94 -7.05
CA ILE A 33 18.68 3.50 -6.77
C ILE A 33 19.44 3.23 -8.08
N ALA A 34 18.81 2.54 -9.04
CA ALA A 34 19.44 2.17 -10.31
C ALA A 34 19.80 3.39 -11.17
N GLU A 35 18.93 4.41 -11.18
CA GLU A 35 19.13 5.65 -11.93
C GLU A 35 19.97 6.69 -11.16
N GLY A 36 20.35 6.39 -9.91
CA GLY A 36 21.07 7.32 -9.04
C GLY A 36 20.28 8.58 -8.71
N MET A 37 18.95 8.53 -8.86
CA MET A 37 18.06 9.64 -8.58
C MET A 37 17.93 9.80 -7.06
N MET A 38 18.26 10.98 -6.55
CA MET A 38 17.99 11.35 -5.15
C MET A 38 17.02 12.53 -5.10
N ASP A 39 16.06 12.57 -6.02
CA ASP A 39 15.02 13.59 -6.00
C ASP A 39 14.09 13.40 -4.80
N ALA A 40 13.65 14.52 -4.24
CA ALA A 40 12.83 14.55 -3.05
C ALA A 40 11.40 14.09 -3.35
N GLU A 41 10.93 14.36 -4.56
CA GLU A 41 9.60 14.08 -5.06
C GLU A 41 9.34 12.57 -5.14
N THR A 42 10.24 11.79 -5.73
CA THR A 42 10.13 10.33 -5.80
C THR A 42 10.24 9.71 -4.42
N LYS A 43 11.12 10.24 -3.56
CA LYS A 43 11.19 9.81 -2.16
C LYS A 43 9.86 10.05 -1.43
N GLU A 44 9.30 11.25 -1.55
CA GLU A 44 8.02 11.59 -0.92
C GLU A 44 6.89 10.69 -1.44
N LEU A 45 6.87 10.39 -2.74
CA LEU A 45 5.91 9.46 -3.32
C LEU A 45 6.04 8.06 -2.72
N ILE A 46 7.25 7.52 -2.63
CA ILE A 46 7.52 6.23 -1.98
C ILE A 46 7.03 6.23 -0.53
N ASP A 47 7.39 7.27 0.24
CA ASP A 47 6.99 7.40 1.64
C ASP A 47 5.46 7.47 1.79
N ARG A 48 4.77 8.17 0.89
CA ARG A 48 3.30 8.24 0.86
C ARG A 48 2.65 6.91 0.51
N LEU A 49 3.21 6.15 -0.44
CA LEU A 49 2.72 4.82 -0.79
C LEU A 49 2.83 3.86 0.40
N LEU A 50 4.00 3.86 1.07
CA LEU A 50 4.22 3.04 2.27
C LEU A 50 3.30 3.44 3.43
N TYR A 51 3.15 4.73 3.67
CA TYR A 51 2.23 5.25 4.69
C TYR A 51 0.78 4.83 4.41
N THR A 52 0.33 4.96 3.16
CA THR A 52 -1.03 4.60 2.78
C THR A 52 -1.25 3.09 2.87
N SER A 53 -0.28 2.28 2.45
CA SER A 53 -0.28 0.82 2.60
C SER A 53 -0.47 0.42 4.07
N SER A 54 0.30 1.01 4.99
CA SER A 54 0.15 0.75 6.43
C SER A 54 -1.26 1.05 6.92
N ARG A 55 -1.82 2.20 6.54
CA ARG A 55 -3.18 2.58 6.96
C ARG A 55 -4.27 1.65 6.41
N LEU A 56 -4.09 1.13 5.20
CA LEU A 56 -5.00 0.16 4.61
C LEU A 56 -4.95 -1.18 5.38
N MET A 57 -3.76 -1.60 5.82
CA MET A 57 -3.61 -2.79 6.66
C MET A 57 -4.23 -2.59 8.04
N ASP A 58 -4.04 -1.43 8.67
CA ASP A 58 -4.68 -1.10 9.94
C ASP A 58 -6.21 -1.16 9.80
N LEU A 59 -6.76 -0.56 8.75
CA LEU A 59 -8.20 -0.58 8.47
C LEU A 59 -8.74 -2.00 8.18
N ALA A 60 -7.95 -2.83 7.50
CA ALA A 60 -8.29 -4.22 7.27
C ALA A 60 -8.31 -5.03 8.57
N GLY A 61 -7.35 -4.78 9.49
CA GLY A 61 -7.28 -5.41 10.80
C GLY A 61 -8.37 -4.94 11.78
N GLU A 62 -8.75 -3.66 11.74
CA GLU A 62 -9.89 -3.14 12.52
C GLU A 62 -11.25 -3.71 12.06
N ALA A 63 -11.32 -4.19 10.82
CA ALA A 63 -12.53 -4.76 10.24
C ALA A 63 -12.70 -6.28 10.51
N GLU A 64 -11.65 -6.98 10.97
CA GLU A 64 -11.65 -8.39 11.37
C GLU A 64 -12.51 -8.65 12.62
#